data_AF-A0A080WGL8-F1
#
_entry.id   AF-A0A080WGL8-F1
#
_cell.length_a   1.000
_cell.length_b   1.000
_cell.length_c   1.000
_cell.angle_alpha   90.00
_cell.angle_beta   90.00
_cell.angle_gamma   90.00
#
_symmetry.space_group_name_H-M   'P 1'
#
loop_
_entity.id
_entity.type
_entity.pdbx_description
1 polymer ?
#
loop_
_entity_poly.entity_id
_entity_poly.type
_entity_poly.pdbx_seq_one_letter_code
_entity_poly.pdbx_strand_id
1 'polypeptide(L)'
;MSFFTFIIDYGAPPLLVLSPVLSYADQIMSIHRTKTSAGFSLDIPLIMLVASIFKIFYWFGSYYSAPLLIQAISMVGVQVILLKVALDNRPSPGIEHTPFIGQGSESGFVRPYGFWQWKSARPYWIFLTYFTLTLLVIHTLFTPLSRSSAYIELLGFSGLGVEAFLPIPQIISNQRSRSCKGFRPSVLISWLLGDAMKMSFFFFSGGTIPLAFRICGVFHTIRIGYVPEHYLAPLHLAVHSSEASSLPFKISLISFPSGTGHMITSLRQNEIDVAIGLTEGWVAGLVGKPQLEKGEKDGGYKLVGQWVETPLRWAIVTGYDRKDIQSVSDLKGGRVGVSRLGSGSHIMSFVLAQQQSWSSSSPLTPTILGPFPSLRDGVTGHNPEQPDAQANSLADFFMWEQFTTKPYFEPTTAFPKPPLKKIGEIYTPWPSWQIVASTRTFPSPESDSRLTQLFSLLDSGISTFQADSAKVVQQLGTGEFGCTYSESDAKEWLKDVRFVKGSTRGADKHMIEGVVNVLKTAGVVPEDISNDEAVNRIIGIHASQ
;
A
#
# COMPACT_ATOMS: atom_id res chain seq x y z
N MET A 1 -0.60 18.31 9.32
CA MET A 1 -1.63 17.27 9.53
C MET A 1 -2.97 17.83 9.11
N SER A 2 -3.78 17.08 8.35
CA SER A 2 -5.14 17.51 8.02
C SER A 2 -6.04 17.42 9.25
N PHE A 3 -7.04 18.30 9.36
CA PHE A 3 -8.08 18.24 10.39
C PHE A 3 -8.74 16.85 10.47
N PHE A 4 -8.85 16.18 9.32
CA PHE A 4 -9.35 14.81 9.22
C PHE A 4 -8.43 13.79 9.92
N THR A 5 -7.10 13.92 9.75
CA THR A 5 -6.11 13.07 10.42
C THR A 5 -6.13 13.30 11.93
N PHE A 6 -6.30 14.56 12.37
CA PHE A 6 -6.44 14.89 13.79
C PHE A 6 -7.66 14.23 14.44
N ILE A 7 -8.82 14.25 13.77
CA ILE A 7 -10.03 13.57 14.27
C ILE A 7 -9.82 12.06 14.38
N ILE A 8 -9.14 11.44 13.42
CA ILE A 8 -8.93 9.99 13.42
C ILE A 8 -7.92 9.58 14.48
N ASP A 9 -6.82 10.30 14.63
CA ASP A 9 -5.74 9.93 15.57
C ASP A 9 -6.10 10.25 17.02
N TYR A 10 -6.88 11.31 17.28
CA TYR A 10 -7.19 11.77 18.64
C TYR A 10 -8.66 11.62 19.03
N GLY A 11 -9.60 11.67 18.08
CA GLY A 11 -11.04 11.58 18.34
C GLY A 11 -11.59 10.15 18.28
N ALA A 12 -11.09 9.29 17.39
CA ALA A 12 -11.56 7.91 17.27
C ALA A 12 -11.25 7.03 18.50
N PRO A 13 -10.07 7.10 19.15
CA PRO A 13 -9.74 6.22 20.27
C PRO A 13 -10.70 6.34 21.48
N PRO A 14 -11.02 7.54 21.99
CA PRO A 14 -11.98 7.68 23.09
C PRO A 14 -13.38 7.20 22.71
N LEU A 15 -13.83 7.49 21.47
CA LEU A 15 -15.14 7.05 20.98
C LEU A 15 -15.23 5.52 20.86
N LEU A 16 -14.17 4.86 20.38
CA LEU A 16 -14.09 3.40 20.32
C LEU A 16 -14.16 2.77 21.71
N VAL A 17 -13.43 3.33 22.68
CA VAL A 17 -13.42 2.85 24.07
C VAL A 17 -14.77 3.01 24.75
N LEU A 18 -15.46 4.14 24.52
CA LEU A 18 -16.76 4.44 25.12
C LEU A 18 -17.93 3.79 24.37
N SER A 19 -17.73 3.36 23.12
CA SER A 19 -18.79 2.79 22.27
C SER A 19 -19.59 1.67 22.94
N PRO A 20 -19.02 0.68 23.64
CA PRO A 20 -19.83 -0.40 24.23
C PRO A 20 -20.81 0.12 25.27
N VAL A 21 -20.36 1.08 26.10
CA VAL A 21 -21.19 1.70 27.13
C VAL A 21 -22.32 2.50 26.47
N LEU A 22 -21.98 3.35 25.49
CA LEU A 22 -22.96 4.19 24.80
C LEU A 22 -24.00 3.36 24.03
N SER A 23 -23.59 2.26 23.39
CA SER A 23 -24.48 1.39 22.61
C SER A 23 -25.52 0.65 23.46
N TYR A 24 -25.13 0.20 24.67
CA TYR A 24 -25.93 -0.75 25.44
C TYR A 24 -26.46 -0.20 26.76
N ALA A 25 -25.95 0.94 27.27
CA ALA A 25 -26.43 1.53 28.52
C ALA A 25 -27.94 1.81 28.50
N ASP A 26 -28.44 2.37 27.39
CA ASP A 26 -29.88 2.66 27.23
C ASP A 26 -30.72 1.36 27.24
N GLN A 27 -30.24 0.29 26.59
CA GLN A 27 -30.91 -1.01 26.60
C GLN A 27 -30.91 -1.63 28.01
N ILE A 28 -29.79 -1.58 28.73
CA ILE A 28 -29.66 -2.05 30.12
C ILE A 28 -30.65 -1.30 31.01
N MET A 29 -30.66 0.03 30.93
CA MET A 29 -31.58 0.88 31.71
C MET A 29 -33.03 0.60 31.36
N SER A 30 -33.35 0.38 30.08
CA SER A 30 -34.69 0.03 29.62
C SER A 30 -35.21 -1.24 30.26
N ILE A 31 -34.47 -2.34 30.15
CA ILE A 31 -34.87 -3.63 30.71
C ILE A 31 -34.99 -3.51 32.23
N HIS A 32 -34.05 -2.81 32.87
CA HIS A 32 -34.08 -2.61 34.30
C HIS A 32 -35.29 -1.77 34.79
N ARG A 33 -35.69 -0.74 34.04
CA ARG A 33 -36.85 0.12 34.37
C ARG A 33 -38.18 -0.56 34.08
N THR A 34 -38.29 -1.22 32.92
CA THR A 34 -39.52 -1.88 32.47
C THR A 34 -39.75 -3.24 33.12
N LYS A 35 -38.73 -3.78 33.82
CA LYS A 35 -38.74 -5.10 34.47
C LYS A 35 -39.12 -6.24 33.51
N THR A 36 -38.80 -6.07 32.23
CA THR A 36 -39.04 -7.09 31.21
C THR A 36 -37.96 -7.05 30.14
N SER A 37 -37.46 -8.22 29.74
CA SER A 37 -36.61 -8.41 28.57
C SER A 37 -37.39 -8.92 27.34
N ALA A 38 -38.72 -8.84 27.35
CA ALA A 38 -39.55 -9.23 26.21
C ALA A 38 -39.16 -8.45 24.94
N GLY A 39 -38.97 -9.18 23.83
CA GLY A 39 -38.55 -8.61 22.54
C GLY A 39 -37.05 -8.35 22.39
N PHE A 40 -36.24 -8.57 23.44
CA PHE A 40 -34.78 -8.50 23.37
C PHE A 40 -34.17 -9.88 23.12
N SER A 41 -33.26 -9.98 22.14
CA SER A 41 -32.55 -11.24 21.87
C SER A 41 -31.35 -11.42 22.79
N LEU A 42 -31.35 -12.52 23.56
CA LEU A 42 -30.21 -12.91 24.40
C LEU A 42 -28.98 -13.35 23.58
N ASP A 43 -29.14 -13.58 22.28
CA ASP A 43 -28.03 -13.92 21.38
C ASP A 43 -27.07 -12.73 21.16
N ILE A 44 -27.55 -11.50 21.37
CA ILE A 44 -26.70 -10.29 21.26
C ILE A 44 -25.57 -10.34 22.31
N PRO A 45 -25.86 -10.51 23.62
CA PRO A 45 -24.81 -10.73 24.61
C PRO A 45 -23.90 -11.93 24.33
N LEU A 46 -24.44 -13.05 23.81
CA LEU A 46 -23.62 -14.21 23.44
C LEU A 46 -22.53 -13.83 22.43
N ILE A 47 -22.98 -13.28 21.30
CA ILE A 47 -22.12 -12.94 20.17
C ILE A 47 -21.04 -11.96 20.63
N MET A 48 -21.44 -10.91 21.33
CA MET A 48 -20.51 -9.87 21.78
C MET A 48 -19.54 -10.35 22.86
N LEU A 49 -19.97 -11.23 23.76
CA LEU A 49 -19.08 -11.82 24.77
C LEU A 49 -18.05 -12.75 24.13
N VAL A 50 -18.50 -13.69 23.31
CA VAL A 50 -17.62 -14.67 22.65
C VAL A 50 -16.62 -13.96 21.73
N ALA A 51 -17.08 -13.02 20.91
CA ALA A 51 -16.22 -12.24 20.02
C ALA A 51 -15.17 -11.42 20.79
N SER A 52 -15.57 -10.70 21.85
CA SER A 52 -14.63 -9.89 22.63
C SER A 52 -13.64 -10.71 23.44
N ILE A 53 -14.05 -11.87 23.97
CA ILE A 53 -13.14 -12.80 24.64
C ILE A 53 -12.08 -13.31 23.65
N PHE A 54 -12.49 -13.75 22.45
CA PHE A 54 -11.52 -14.14 21.41
C PHE A 54 -10.54 -13.02 21.07
N LYS A 55 -11.00 -11.78 20.93
CA LYS A 55 -10.12 -10.62 20.66
C LYS A 55 -9.11 -10.37 21.78
N ILE A 56 -9.53 -10.46 23.05
CA ILE A 56 -8.63 -10.31 24.20
C ILE A 56 -7.53 -11.39 24.16
N PHE A 57 -7.91 -12.64 23.91
CA PHE A 57 -6.94 -13.74 23.82
C PHE A 57 -6.02 -13.61 22.60
N TYR A 58 -6.56 -13.19 21.44
CA TYR A 58 -5.77 -12.88 20.25
C TYR A 58 -4.66 -11.85 20.54
N TRP A 59 -4.95 -10.82 21.33
CA TRP A 59 -4.00 -9.75 21.64
C TRP A 59 -2.71 -10.27 22.28
N PHE A 60 -2.78 -11.34 23.09
CA PHE A 60 -1.59 -11.94 23.70
C PHE A 60 -0.68 -12.66 22.69
N GLY A 61 -1.22 -13.08 21.54
CA GLY A 61 -0.45 -13.69 20.45
C GLY A 61 0.00 -12.69 19.38
N SER A 62 -0.84 -11.71 19.08
CA SER A 62 -0.56 -10.65 18.10
C SER A 62 -1.14 -9.32 18.59
N TYR A 63 -0.25 -8.41 18.96
CA TYR A 63 -0.64 -7.11 19.48
C TYR A 63 -1.37 -6.28 18.42
N TYR A 64 -2.54 -5.76 18.79
CA TYR A 64 -3.29 -4.75 18.05
C TYR A 64 -3.53 -3.51 18.93
N SER A 65 -4.08 -2.45 18.35
CA SER A 65 -4.14 -1.13 19.00
C SER A 65 -4.80 -1.17 20.40
N ALA A 66 -4.19 -0.47 21.36
CA ALA A 66 -4.67 -0.38 22.73
C ALA A 66 -6.15 0.10 22.85
N PRO A 67 -6.64 1.06 22.05
CA PRO A 67 -8.05 1.48 22.09
C PRO A 67 -9.02 0.33 21.78
N LEU A 68 -8.68 -0.53 20.82
CA LEU A 68 -9.51 -1.69 20.46
C LEU A 68 -9.46 -2.77 21.55
N LEU A 69 -8.34 -2.92 22.25
CA LEU A 69 -8.24 -3.85 23.38
C LEU A 69 -9.10 -3.38 24.54
N ILE A 70 -8.99 -2.10 24.90
CA ILE A 70 -9.81 -1.49 25.95
C ILE A 70 -11.30 -1.56 25.56
N GLN A 71 -11.63 -1.34 24.29
CA GLN A 71 -13.00 -1.55 23.77
C GLN A 71 -13.48 -2.99 23.99
N ALA A 72 -12.66 -4.00 23.67
CA ALA A 72 -13.02 -5.41 23.87
C ALA A 72 -13.25 -5.75 25.36
N ILE A 73 -12.39 -5.27 26.25
CA ILE A 73 -12.52 -5.44 27.71
C ILE A 73 -13.80 -4.75 28.22
N SER A 74 -14.02 -3.50 27.81
CA SER A 74 -15.23 -2.72 28.13
C SER A 74 -16.49 -3.44 27.64
N MET A 75 -16.47 -3.97 26.41
CA MET A 75 -17.57 -4.74 25.84
C MET A 75 -17.88 -6.00 26.66
N VAL A 76 -16.88 -6.74 27.16
CA VAL A 76 -17.13 -7.88 28.04
C VAL A 76 -17.88 -7.46 29.30
N GLY A 77 -17.42 -6.39 29.97
CA GLY A 77 -18.06 -5.89 31.19
C GLY A 77 -19.51 -5.46 30.96
N VAL A 78 -19.76 -4.66 29.92
CA VAL A 78 -21.10 -4.18 29.56
C VAL A 78 -22.05 -5.33 29.22
N GLN A 79 -21.57 -6.33 28.46
CA GLN A 79 -22.41 -7.45 28.03
C GLN A 79 -22.69 -8.44 29.15
N VAL A 80 -21.78 -8.61 30.11
CA VAL A 80 -22.06 -9.37 31.36
C VAL A 80 -23.20 -8.70 32.13
N ILE A 81 -23.16 -7.37 32.26
CA ILE A 81 -24.24 -6.61 32.94
C ILE A 81 -25.55 -6.75 32.17
N LEU A 82 -25.53 -6.55 30.85
CA LEU A 82 -26.73 -6.68 30.01
C LEU A 82 -27.32 -8.09 30.07
N LEU A 83 -26.48 -9.12 29.98
CA LEU A 83 -26.92 -10.51 30.11
C LEU A 83 -27.58 -10.73 31.47
N LYS A 84 -26.93 -10.33 32.56
CA LYS A 84 -27.49 -10.46 33.92
C LYS A 84 -28.86 -9.78 34.03
N VAL A 85 -28.95 -8.51 33.64
CA VAL A 85 -30.19 -7.74 33.71
C VAL A 85 -31.28 -8.38 32.83
N ALA A 86 -30.93 -8.89 31.65
CA ALA A 86 -31.88 -9.55 30.77
C ALA A 86 -32.36 -10.91 31.31
N LEU A 87 -31.50 -11.68 31.99
CA LEU A 87 -31.82 -12.94 32.65
C LEU A 87 -32.72 -12.74 33.88
N ASP A 88 -32.43 -11.73 34.70
CA ASP A 88 -33.16 -11.41 35.94
C ASP A 88 -34.58 -10.89 35.66
N ASN A 89 -34.80 -10.28 34.48
CA ASN A 89 -36.07 -9.67 34.08
C ASN A 89 -36.74 -10.44 32.93
N ARG A 90 -36.51 -11.76 32.83
CA ARG A 90 -37.22 -12.58 31.84
C ARG A 90 -38.71 -12.61 32.12
N PRO A 91 -39.57 -12.51 31.09
CA PRO A 91 -40.98 -12.73 31.29
C PRO A 91 -41.18 -14.14 31.88
N SER A 92 -41.94 -14.24 32.97
CA SER A 92 -42.37 -15.53 33.50
C SER A 92 -43.03 -16.32 32.37
N PRO A 93 -42.82 -17.64 32.27
CA PRO A 93 -43.67 -18.47 31.43
C PRO A 93 -45.09 -18.37 31.98
N GLY A 94 -45.87 -17.47 31.40
CA GLY A 94 -47.28 -17.32 31.71
C GLY A 94 -47.99 -18.62 31.38
N ILE A 95 -48.82 -19.06 32.31
CA ILE A 95 -49.83 -20.09 32.12
C ILE A 95 -50.76 -19.60 30.99
N GLU A 96 -50.54 -20.07 29.76
CA GLU A 96 -51.53 -19.99 28.69
C GLU A 96 -52.09 -21.39 28.44
N HIS A 97 -53.19 -21.68 29.13
CA HIS A 97 -54.17 -22.65 28.66
C HIS A 97 -54.80 -22.11 27.35
N THR A 98 -54.35 -22.59 26.21
CA THR A 98 -55.17 -22.60 24.98
C THR A 98 -55.18 -24.03 24.44
N PRO A 99 -56.31 -24.78 24.53
CA PRO A 99 -56.35 -26.21 24.20
C PRO A 99 -56.39 -26.49 22.69
N PHE A 100 -56.23 -25.47 21.84
CA PHE A 100 -56.29 -25.59 20.39
C PHE A 100 -55.30 -24.63 19.71
N ILE A 101 -53.99 -24.93 19.79
CA ILE A 101 -53.07 -24.58 18.70
C ILE A 101 -52.45 -25.89 18.24
N GLY A 102 -52.90 -26.29 17.06
CA GLY A 102 -52.65 -27.60 16.49
C GLY A 102 -51.17 -27.90 16.28
N GLN A 103 -50.92 -29.20 16.17
CA GLN A 103 -49.90 -29.77 15.31
C GLN A 103 -49.89 -29.01 13.96
N GLY A 104 -49.05 -27.99 13.87
CA GLY A 104 -48.73 -27.27 12.66
C GLY A 104 -47.23 -27.16 12.61
N SER A 105 -46.61 -28.01 11.79
CA SER A 105 -45.21 -27.90 11.41
C SER A 105 -44.88 -26.48 10.97
N GLU A 106 -43.98 -25.80 11.68
CA GLU A 106 -43.06 -24.88 11.03
C GLU A 106 -41.64 -25.39 11.25
N SER A 107 -40.99 -25.70 10.14
CA SER A 107 -39.61 -26.12 9.97
C SER A 107 -38.61 -25.08 10.50
N GLY A 108 -38.57 -24.89 11.82
CA GLY A 108 -37.61 -24.04 12.51
C GLY A 108 -36.45 -24.87 13.04
N PHE A 109 -35.22 -24.48 12.70
CA PHE A 109 -34.01 -25.06 13.28
C PHE A 109 -34.08 -25.05 14.82
N VAL A 110 -34.20 -26.22 15.43
CA VAL A 110 -34.10 -26.40 16.89
C VAL A 110 -32.62 -26.43 17.25
N ARG A 111 -32.18 -25.51 18.11
CA ARG A 111 -30.77 -25.44 18.50
C ARG A 111 -30.35 -26.73 19.21
N PRO A 112 -29.22 -27.35 18.83
CA PRO A 112 -28.69 -28.50 19.55
C PRO A 112 -28.60 -28.21 21.04
N TYR A 113 -29.11 -29.13 21.87
CA TYR A 113 -29.13 -29.02 23.34
C TYR A 113 -29.81 -27.77 23.92
N GLY A 114 -30.63 -27.07 23.14
CA GLY A 114 -31.21 -25.79 23.55
C GLY A 114 -30.15 -24.73 23.83
N PHE A 115 -29.03 -24.76 23.11
CA PHE A 115 -27.89 -23.88 23.33
C PHE A 115 -28.32 -22.40 23.40
N TRP A 116 -27.94 -21.74 24.50
CA TRP A 116 -28.27 -20.35 24.81
C TRP A 116 -29.77 -20.03 24.95
N GLN A 117 -30.62 -21.04 25.08
CA GLN A 117 -32.07 -20.94 25.28
C GLN A 117 -32.52 -21.60 26.60
N TRP A 118 -31.60 -21.70 27.57
CA TRP A 118 -31.85 -22.38 28.84
C TRP A 118 -32.80 -21.59 29.75
N LYS A 119 -33.62 -22.31 30.51
CA LYS A 119 -34.57 -21.71 31.47
C LYS A 119 -33.85 -21.06 32.66
N SER A 120 -32.86 -21.74 33.24
CA SER A 120 -32.08 -21.22 34.36
C SER A 120 -30.94 -20.31 33.87
N ALA A 121 -30.54 -19.34 34.71
CA ALA A 121 -29.41 -18.45 34.43
C ALA A 121 -28.04 -19.17 34.55
N ARG A 122 -27.96 -20.21 35.39
CA ARG A 122 -26.71 -20.92 35.73
C ARG A 122 -25.93 -21.45 34.50
N PRO A 123 -26.55 -22.11 33.50
CA PRO A 123 -25.86 -22.61 32.31
C PRO A 123 -25.15 -21.54 31.48
N TYR A 124 -25.69 -20.31 31.43
CA TYR A 124 -25.07 -19.19 30.71
C TYR A 124 -23.72 -18.82 31.29
N TRP A 125 -23.67 -18.67 32.61
CA TRP A 125 -22.44 -18.35 33.34
C TRP A 125 -21.43 -19.50 33.27
N ILE A 126 -21.91 -20.74 33.42
CA ILE A 126 -21.07 -21.94 33.30
C ILE A 126 -20.38 -21.99 31.93
N PHE A 127 -21.13 -21.76 30.84
CA PHE A 127 -20.57 -21.72 29.50
C PHE A 127 -19.48 -20.66 29.36
N LEU A 128 -19.74 -19.42 29.79
CA LEU A 128 -18.78 -18.32 29.68
C LEU A 128 -17.51 -18.59 30.51
N THR A 129 -17.66 -19.15 31.71
CA THR A 129 -16.52 -19.55 32.55
C THR A 129 -15.70 -20.64 31.89
N TYR A 130 -16.30 -21.72 31.41
CA TYR A 130 -15.56 -22.80 30.75
C TYR A 130 -14.90 -22.35 29.45
N PHE A 131 -15.58 -21.54 28.65
CA PHE A 131 -15.03 -20.99 27.41
C PHE A 131 -13.78 -20.15 27.68
N THR A 132 -13.87 -19.21 28.62
CA THR A 132 -12.73 -18.34 29.00
C THR A 132 -11.60 -19.14 29.63
N LEU A 133 -11.91 -20.09 30.52
CA LEU A 133 -10.92 -20.94 31.17
C LEU A 133 -10.19 -21.84 30.17
N THR A 134 -10.90 -22.36 29.17
CA THR A 134 -10.30 -23.18 28.11
C THR A 134 -9.28 -22.38 27.32
N LEU A 135 -9.61 -21.15 26.91
CA LEU A 135 -8.67 -20.27 26.21
C LEU A 135 -7.48 -19.88 27.10
N LEU A 136 -7.72 -19.66 28.39
CA LEU A 136 -6.66 -19.38 29.36
C LEU A 136 -5.72 -20.57 29.52
N VAL A 137 -6.24 -21.78 29.65
CA VAL A 137 -5.46 -23.03 29.73
C VAL A 137 -4.64 -23.22 28.46
N ILE A 138 -5.21 -22.99 27.27
CA ILE A 138 -4.46 -23.09 26.01
C ILE A 138 -3.30 -22.07 26.00
N HIS A 139 -3.55 -20.82 26.41
CA HIS A 139 -2.53 -19.78 26.42
C HIS A 139 -1.41 -20.01 27.43
N THR A 140 -1.74 -20.58 28.60
CA THR A 140 -0.82 -20.70 29.73
C THR A 140 -0.13 -22.06 29.81
N LEU A 141 -0.83 -23.16 29.50
CA LEU A 141 -0.34 -24.52 29.66
C LEU A 141 0.09 -25.17 28.33
N PHE A 142 -0.39 -24.68 27.19
CA PHE A 142 -0.07 -25.22 25.86
C PHE A 142 0.75 -24.21 25.03
N THR A 143 1.92 -23.82 25.55
CA THR A 143 2.82 -22.83 24.96
C THR A 143 3.16 -23.03 23.46
N PRO A 144 3.37 -24.26 22.95
CA PRO A 144 3.64 -24.46 21.52
C PRO A 144 2.44 -24.09 20.64
N LEU A 145 1.22 -24.35 21.13
CA LEU A 145 -0.01 -24.05 20.40
C LEU A 145 -0.34 -22.55 20.51
N SER A 146 -0.16 -21.95 21.69
CA SER A 146 -0.47 -20.52 21.91
C SER A 146 0.44 -19.57 21.13
N ARG A 147 1.65 -20.01 20.78
CA ARG A 147 2.60 -19.26 19.92
C ARG A 147 2.47 -19.57 18.43
N SER A 148 1.63 -20.52 18.04
CA SER A 148 1.43 -20.88 16.63
C SER A 148 0.65 -19.79 15.90
N SER A 149 1.15 -19.36 14.73
CA SER A 149 0.45 -18.40 13.86
C SER A 149 -0.96 -18.90 13.51
N ALA A 150 -1.12 -20.20 13.25
CA ALA A 150 -2.40 -20.79 12.87
C ALA A 150 -3.45 -20.68 13.99
N TYR A 151 -3.04 -20.84 15.25
CA TYR A 151 -3.93 -20.68 16.40
C TYR A 151 -4.32 -19.22 16.61
N ILE A 152 -3.34 -18.31 16.52
CA ILE A 152 -3.57 -16.87 16.67
C ILE A 152 -4.51 -16.37 15.57
N GLU A 153 -4.27 -16.76 14.31
CA GLU A 153 -5.16 -16.46 13.19
C GLU A 153 -6.56 -17.04 13.39
N LEU A 154 -6.68 -18.29 13.86
CA LEU A 154 -7.96 -18.93 14.16
C LEU A 154 -8.77 -18.15 15.21
N LEU A 155 -8.13 -17.65 16.27
CA LEU A 155 -8.79 -16.78 17.25
C LEU A 155 -9.30 -15.49 16.62
N GLY A 156 -8.49 -14.87 15.76
CA GLY A 156 -8.85 -13.64 15.05
C GLY A 156 -10.05 -13.83 14.13
N PHE A 157 -10.01 -14.88 13.29
CA PHE A 157 -11.12 -15.25 12.40
C PHE A 157 -12.37 -15.66 13.16
N SER A 158 -12.24 -16.40 14.25
CA SER A 158 -13.39 -16.80 15.07
C SER A 158 -14.03 -15.59 15.76
N GLY A 159 -13.22 -14.68 16.31
CA GLY A 159 -13.71 -13.46 16.95
C GLY A 159 -14.45 -12.53 15.99
N LEU A 160 -13.89 -12.31 14.80
CA LEU A 160 -14.52 -11.50 13.76
C LEU A 160 -15.74 -12.17 13.13
N GLY A 161 -15.62 -13.47 12.84
CA GLY A 161 -16.69 -14.27 12.26
C GLY A 161 -17.92 -14.28 13.15
N VAL A 162 -17.75 -14.48 14.47
CA VAL A 162 -18.86 -14.44 15.43
C VAL A 162 -19.50 -13.04 15.48
N GLU A 163 -18.71 -11.96 15.54
CA GLU A 163 -19.24 -10.58 15.56
C GLU A 163 -20.02 -10.24 14.30
N ALA A 164 -19.64 -10.77 13.13
CA ALA A 164 -20.35 -10.54 11.87
C ALA A 164 -21.81 -11.05 11.89
N PHE A 165 -22.13 -12.04 12.75
CA PHE A 165 -23.51 -12.52 12.91
C PHE A 165 -24.37 -11.62 13.80
N LEU A 166 -23.83 -10.57 14.43
CA LEU A 166 -24.55 -9.71 15.38
C LEU A 166 -25.93 -9.21 14.88
N PRO A 167 -26.11 -8.79 13.61
CA PRO A 167 -27.42 -8.32 13.14
C PRO A 167 -28.45 -9.43 12.99
N ILE A 168 -28.01 -10.67 12.74
CA ILE A 168 -28.87 -11.78 12.28
C ILE A 168 -29.90 -12.20 13.33
N PRO A 169 -29.56 -12.43 14.62
CA PRO A 169 -30.55 -12.82 15.62
C PRO A 169 -31.68 -11.81 15.77
N GLN A 170 -31.38 -10.52 15.65
CA GLN A 170 -32.40 -9.47 15.75
C GLN A 170 -33.29 -9.45 14.51
N ILE A 171 -32.71 -9.61 13.31
CA ILE A 171 -33.48 -9.73 12.06
C ILE A 171 -34.46 -10.91 12.13
N ILE A 172 -33.98 -12.08 12.58
CA ILE A 172 -34.82 -13.28 12.74
C ILE A 172 -35.91 -13.05 13.79
N SER A 173 -35.57 -12.43 14.93
CA SER A 173 -36.54 -12.11 15.98
C SER A 173 -37.65 -11.19 15.47
N ASN A 174 -37.29 -10.11 14.76
CA ASN A 174 -38.22 -9.17 14.16
C ASN A 174 -39.11 -9.81 13.08
N GLN A 175 -38.53 -10.71 12.26
CA GLN A 175 -39.27 -11.45 11.24
C GLN A 175 -40.28 -12.41 11.85
N ARG A 176 -39.91 -13.12 12.93
CA ARG A 176 -40.80 -14.04 13.65
C ARG A 176 -41.91 -13.32 14.42
N SER A 177 -41.59 -12.20 15.07
CA SER A 177 -42.58 -11.39 15.78
C SER A 177 -43.46 -10.55 14.83
N ARG A 178 -43.11 -10.48 13.54
CA ARG A 178 -43.66 -9.53 12.55
C ARG A 178 -43.74 -8.09 13.08
N SER A 179 -42.83 -7.74 14.00
CA SER A 179 -42.88 -6.49 14.74
C SER A 179 -41.51 -6.07 15.22
N CYS A 180 -41.14 -4.82 15.00
CA CYS A 180 -39.94 -4.21 15.59
C CYS A 180 -40.17 -3.71 17.03
N LYS A 181 -41.36 -3.98 17.62
CA LYS A 181 -41.71 -3.52 18.96
C LYS A 181 -40.83 -4.23 20.00
N GLY A 182 -39.91 -3.47 20.61
CA GLY A 182 -38.91 -3.97 21.56
C GLY A 182 -37.46 -3.78 21.09
N PHE A 183 -37.23 -3.55 19.79
CA PHE A 183 -35.92 -3.20 19.24
C PHE A 183 -35.75 -1.67 19.20
N ARG A 184 -34.68 -1.16 19.82
CA ARG A 184 -34.41 0.28 19.88
C ARG A 184 -33.58 0.75 18.68
N PRO A 185 -34.04 1.74 17.90
CA PRO A 185 -33.26 2.29 16.78
C PRO A 185 -31.89 2.87 17.20
N SER A 186 -31.76 3.34 18.44
CA SER A 186 -30.49 3.84 19.01
C SER A 186 -29.39 2.78 18.98
N VAL A 187 -29.73 1.51 19.21
CA VAL A 187 -28.77 0.40 19.18
C VAL A 187 -28.27 0.16 17.76
N LEU A 188 -29.17 0.17 16.77
CA LEU A 188 -28.81 0.01 15.36
C LEU A 188 -27.92 1.15 14.85
N ILE A 189 -28.29 2.40 15.17
CA ILE A 189 -27.49 3.58 14.82
C ILE A 189 -26.11 3.50 15.47
N SER A 190 -26.03 3.04 16.71
CA SER A 190 -24.77 2.88 17.42
C SER A 190 -23.89 1.79 16.82
N TRP A 191 -24.47 0.68 16.34
CA TRP A 191 -23.74 -0.34 15.59
C TRP A 191 -23.17 0.20 14.28
N LEU A 192 -24.00 0.88 13.48
CA LEU A 192 -23.57 1.47 12.20
C LEU A 192 -22.48 2.53 12.40
N LEU A 193 -22.64 3.42 13.38
CA LEU A 193 -21.66 4.45 13.69
C LEU A 193 -20.35 3.83 14.24
N GLY A 194 -20.46 2.82 15.10
CA GLY A 194 -19.32 2.08 15.61
C GLY A 194 -18.51 1.39 14.51
N ASP A 195 -19.19 0.74 13.57
CA ASP A 195 -18.54 0.06 12.45
C ASP A 195 -17.92 1.05 11.47
N ALA A 196 -18.60 2.16 11.17
CA ALA A 196 -18.03 3.25 10.35
C ALA A 196 -16.76 3.87 10.98
N MET A 197 -16.75 4.04 12.31
CA MET A 197 -15.59 4.55 13.04
C MET A 197 -14.45 3.54 13.11
N LYS A 198 -14.74 2.25 13.34
CA LYS A 198 -13.74 1.18 13.25
C LYS A 198 -13.10 1.14 11.86
N MET A 199 -13.91 1.18 10.80
CA MET A 199 -13.41 1.20 9.42
C MET A 199 -12.54 2.43 9.16
N SER A 200 -12.99 3.62 9.57
CA SER A 200 -12.20 4.85 9.41
C SER A 200 -10.86 4.78 10.17
N PHE A 201 -10.87 4.26 11.39
CA PHE A 201 -9.65 4.03 12.16
C PHE A 201 -8.70 3.04 11.45
N PHE A 202 -9.23 1.96 10.85
CA PHE A 202 -8.41 0.97 10.14
C PHE A 202 -7.81 1.47 8.83
N PHE A 203 -8.53 2.29 8.06
CA PHE A 203 -8.07 2.75 6.74
C PHE A 203 -7.17 3.99 6.80
N PHE A 204 -7.23 4.77 7.88
CA PHE A 204 -6.56 6.06 7.96
C PHE A 204 -5.58 6.21 9.13
N SER A 205 -5.59 5.33 10.14
CA SER A 205 -4.55 5.33 11.18
C SER A 205 -3.34 4.53 10.67
N GLY A 206 -2.14 5.13 10.71
CA GLY A 206 -0.90 4.61 10.11
C GLY A 206 -0.31 3.33 10.74
N GLY A 207 -1.11 2.48 11.37
CA GLY A 207 -0.70 1.22 12.00
C GLY A 207 -0.83 0.00 11.07
N THR A 208 -0.02 -1.03 11.32
CA THR A 208 -0.10 -2.32 10.62
C THR A 208 -1.40 -3.06 10.95
N ILE A 209 -2.25 -3.26 9.95
CA ILE A 209 -3.55 -3.95 10.09
C ILE A 209 -3.34 -5.48 10.15
N PRO A 210 -3.82 -6.19 11.19
CA PRO A 210 -3.78 -7.65 11.24
C PRO A 210 -4.57 -8.32 10.11
N LEU A 211 -4.10 -9.46 9.61
CA LEU A 211 -4.64 -10.16 8.44
C LEU A 211 -6.14 -10.51 8.59
N ALA A 212 -6.56 -10.94 9.79
CA ALA A 212 -7.97 -11.30 10.06
C ALA A 212 -8.92 -10.10 9.82
N PHE A 213 -8.50 -8.88 10.16
CA PHE A 213 -9.28 -7.66 9.95
C PHE A 213 -9.25 -7.15 8.50
N ARG A 214 -8.21 -7.50 7.73
CA ARG A 214 -8.15 -7.22 6.29
C ARG A 214 -9.19 -8.03 5.53
N ILE A 215 -9.37 -9.31 5.84
CA ILE A 215 -10.31 -10.17 5.10
C ILE A 215 -11.78 -9.78 5.35
N CYS A 216 -12.13 -9.31 6.55
CA CYS A 216 -13.48 -8.81 6.82
C CYS A 216 -13.77 -7.42 6.24
N GLY A 217 -12.76 -6.70 5.72
CA GLY A 217 -12.89 -5.28 5.33
C GLY A 217 -12.48 -4.91 3.90
N VAL A 218 -12.04 -5.82 3.04
CA VAL A 218 -11.22 -5.42 1.88
C VAL A 218 -11.78 -5.92 0.54
N PHE A 219 -12.30 -4.97 -0.24
CA PHE A 219 -11.94 -4.89 -1.66
C PHE A 219 -10.41 -4.82 -1.72
N HIS A 220 -9.73 -5.86 -2.24
CA HIS A 220 -8.26 -5.90 -2.33
C HIS A 220 -7.74 -4.58 -2.92
N THR A 221 -6.77 -3.92 -2.30
CA THR A 221 -6.17 -2.69 -2.86
C THR A 221 -4.78 -3.04 -3.37
N ILE A 222 -4.51 -2.79 -4.65
CA ILE A 222 -3.17 -2.86 -5.23
C ILE A 222 -2.54 -1.46 -5.14
N ARG A 223 -1.41 -1.36 -4.45
CA ARG A 223 -0.65 -0.12 -4.28
C ARG A 223 0.43 -0.03 -5.35
N ILE A 224 0.33 0.96 -6.23
CA ILE A 224 1.25 1.17 -7.34
C ILE A 224 2.18 2.35 -7.00
N GLY A 225 3.47 2.06 -6.85
CA GLY A 225 4.51 3.07 -6.73
C GLY A 225 4.87 3.66 -8.09
N TYR A 226 5.00 4.97 -8.17
CA TYR A 226 5.40 5.67 -9.39
C TYR A 226 6.21 6.92 -9.08
N VAL A 227 7.00 7.38 -10.04
CA VAL A 227 7.66 8.69 -9.96
C VAL A 227 6.73 9.72 -10.61
N PRO A 228 6.44 10.86 -9.95
CA PRO A 228 5.56 11.88 -10.52
C PRO A 228 6.26 12.63 -11.65
N GLU A 229 6.24 12.05 -12.85
CA GLU A 229 6.85 12.56 -14.08
C GLU A 229 5.93 12.29 -15.28
N HIS A 230 6.19 12.99 -16.40
CA HIS A 230 5.36 12.93 -17.60
C HIS A 230 5.20 11.52 -18.19
N TYR A 231 6.17 10.62 -17.96
CA TYR A 231 6.10 9.21 -18.39
C TYR A 231 4.95 8.43 -17.73
N LEU A 232 4.37 8.92 -16.64
CA LEU A 232 3.30 8.24 -15.91
C LEU A 232 1.91 8.81 -16.23
N ALA A 233 1.80 9.77 -17.17
CA ALA A 233 0.50 10.26 -17.63
C ALA A 233 -0.47 9.13 -18.05
N PRO A 234 -0.06 8.09 -18.81
CA PRO A 234 -0.97 6.98 -19.14
C PRO A 234 -1.45 6.20 -17.92
N LEU A 235 -0.64 6.07 -16.86
CA LEU A 235 -1.05 5.42 -15.61
C LEU A 235 -2.17 6.20 -14.93
N HIS A 236 -2.05 7.54 -14.89
CA HIS A 236 -3.11 8.38 -14.35
C HIS A 236 -4.40 8.27 -15.18
N LEU A 237 -4.31 8.30 -16.51
CA LEU A 237 -5.48 8.10 -17.37
C LEU A 237 -6.14 6.73 -17.12
N ALA A 238 -5.33 5.68 -16.98
CA ALA A 238 -5.80 4.33 -16.69
C ALA A 238 -6.58 4.26 -15.37
N VAL A 239 -6.01 4.78 -14.28
CA VAL A 239 -6.60 4.65 -12.93
C VAL A 239 -7.82 5.55 -12.70
N HIS A 240 -7.93 6.65 -13.44
CA HIS A 240 -9.10 7.54 -13.37
C HIS A 240 -10.20 7.20 -14.40
N SER A 241 -10.02 6.12 -15.15
CA SER A 241 -11.02 5.62 -16.10
C SER A 241 -12.19 4.92 -15.40
N SER A 242 -13.32 4.78 -16.10
CA SER A 242 -14.46 3.98 -15.63
C SER A 242 -14.10 2.50 -15.44
N GLU A 243 -13.17 2.01 -16.25
CA GLU A 243 -12.69 0.63 -16.31
C GLU A 243 -11.99 0.28 -15.00
N ALA A 244 -11.20 1.20 -14.43
CA ALA A 244 -10.59 1.01 -13.12
C ALA A 244 -11.62 0.79 -12.00
N SER A 245 -12.80 1.41 -12.11
CA SER A 245 -13.89 1.24 -11.13
C SER A 245 -14.60 -0.11 -11.25
N SER A 246 -14.45 -0.81 -12.39
CA SER A 246 -15.05 -2.13 -12.63
C SER A 246 -14.20 -3.29 -12.14
N LEU A 247 -12.96 -3.03 -11.72
CA LEU A 247 -12.04 -4.05 -11.24
C LEU A 247 -12.49 -4.64 -9.89
N PRO A 248 -12.22 -5.93 -9.62
CA PRO A 248 -12.55 -6.57 -8.35
C PRO A 248 -11.61 -6.13 -7.19
N PHE A 249 -10.72 -5.18 -7.46
CA PHE A 249 -9.77 -4.60 -6.52
C PHE A 249 -9.66 -3.08 -6.75
N LYS A 250 -9.37 -2.34 -5.69
CA LYS A 250 -9.04 -0.91 -5.77
C LYS A 250 -7.58 -0.72 -6.17
N ILE A 251 -7.29 0.42 -6.79
CA ILE A 251 -5.92 0.84 -7.09
C ILE A 251 -5.61 2.09 -6.27
N SER A 252 -4.43 2.13 -5.65
CA SER A 252 -3.91 3.30 -4.96
C SER A 252 -2.56 3.68 -5.54
N LEU A 253 -2.41 4.93 -5.95
CA LEU A 253 -1.15 5.47 -6.47
C LEU A 253 -0.34 6.09 -5.33
N ILE A 254 0.93 5.72 -5.22
CA ILE A 254 1.85 6.25 -4.20
C ILE A 254 3.05 6.87 -4.92
N SER A 255 3.26 8.17 -4.71
CA SER A 255 4.30 8.92 -5.39
C SER A 255 5.67 8.77 -4.69
N PHE A 256 6.71 8.57 -5.49
CA PHE A 256 8.09 8.44 -5.05
C PHE A 256 9.00 9.43 -5.80
N PRO A 257 9.04 10.72 -5.39
CA PRO A 257 9.88 11.75 -6.02
C PRO A 257 11.38 11.39 -6.02
N SER A 258 11.83 10.57 -5.07
CA SER A 258 13.21 10.09 -4.97
C SER A 258 13.58 9.01 -6.01
N GLY A 259 12.61 8.54 -6.80
CA GLY A 259 12.81 7.59 -7.89
C GLY A 259 12.83 6.11 -7.48
N THR A 260 13.26 5.26 -8.41
CA THR A 260 13.25 3.79 -8.30
C THR A 260 13.92 3.22 -7.05
N GLY A 261 14.97 3.87 -6.54
CA GLY A 261 15.67 3.39 -5.33
C GLY A 261 14.77 3.31 -4.10
N HIS A 262 13.91 4.30 -3.92
CA HIS A 262 12.96 4.33 -2.80
C HIS A 262 11.83 3.31 -3.02
N MET A 263 11.37 3.12 -4.26
CA MET A 263 10.38 2.10 -4.57
C MET A 263 10.90 0.68 -4.30
N ILE A 264 12.20 0.41 -4.53
CA ILE A 264 12.83 -0.88 -4.20
C ILE A 264 12.72 -1.18 -2.70
N THR A 265 13.04 -0.21 -1.83
CA THR A 265 12.94 -0.41 -0.39
C THR A 265 11.49 -0.61 0.05
N SER A 266 10.56 0.17 -0.52
CA SER A 266 9.14 0.07 -0.24
C SER A 266 8.50 -1.25 -0.69
N LEU A 267 8.93 -1.83 -1.83
CA LEU A 267 8.52 -3.18 -2.24
C LEU A 267 8.95 -4.23 -1.21
N ARG A 268 10.21 -4.16 -0.77
CA ARG A 268 10.78 -5.09 0.23
C ARG A 268 10.13 -4.94 1.61
N GLN A 269 9.72 -3.73 1.96
CA GLN A 269 9.00 -3.41 3.20
C GLN A 269 7.48 -3.65 3.10
N ASN A 270 7.00 -4.14 1.95
CA ASN A 270 5.59 -4.40 1.69
C ASN A 270 4.70 -3.15 1.81
N GLU A 271 5.24 -1.98 1.47
CA GLU A 271 4.54 -0.69 1.41
C GLU A 271 3.81 -0.48 0.07
N ILE A 272 4.34 -1.08 -1.00
CA ILE A 272 3.74 -1.09 -2.35
C ILE A 272 3.77 -2.51 -2.93
N ASP A 273 2.90 -2.76 -3.91
CA ASP A 273 2.69 -4.09 -4.51
C ASP A 273 3.18 -4.17 -5.95
N VAL A 274 3.05 -3.08 -6.70
CA VAL A 274 3.52 -2.91 -8.08
C VAL A 274 4.29 -1.58 -8.14
N ALA A 275 5.28 -1.47 -9.02
CA ALA A 275 5.94 -0.19 -9.26
C ALA A 275 6.33 -0.01 -10.73
N ILE A 276 6.30 1.23 -11.20
CA ILE A 276 6.75 1.63 -12.53
C ILE A 276 7.93 2.58 -12.37
N GLY A 277 9.10 2.19 -12.88
CA GLY A 277 10.37 2.88 -12.64
C GLY A 277 11.44 2.59 -13.68
N LEU A 278 12.60 3.24 -13.53
CA LEU A 278 13.73 3.11 -14.45
C LEU A 278 14.33 1.71 -14.50
N THR A 279 14.57 1.22 -15.73
CA THR A 279 15.07 -0.14 -16.05
C THR A 279 16.32 -0.50 -15.27
N GLU A 280 17.36 0.34 -15.34
CA GLU A 280 18.66 0.06 -14.72
C GLU A 280 18.58 0.02 -13.19
N GLY A 281 17.67 0.80 -12.60
CA GLY A 281 17.43 0.81 -11.16
C GLY A 281 16.89 -0.53 -10.68
N TRP A 282 15.93 -1.12 -11.40
CA TRP A 282 15.37 -2.43 -11.08
C TRP A 282 16.39 -3.55 -11.24
N VAL A 283 17.12 -3.56 -12.36
CA VAL A 283 18.16 -4.57 -12.61
C VAL A 283 19.25 -4.50 -11.53
N ALA A 284 19.81 -3.30 -11.28
CA ALA A 284 20.82 -3.12 -10.22
C ALA A 284 20.28 -3.49 -8.83
N GLY A 285 19.00 -3.27 -8.56
CA GLY A 285 18.37 -3.65 -7.29
C GLY A 285 18.28 -5.16 -7.06
N LEU A 286 18.14 -5.97 -8.12
CA LEU A 286 17.99 -7.43 -8.03
C LEU A 286 19.32 -8.19 -8.15
N VAL A 287 20.26 -7.69 -8.94
CA VAL A 287 21.54 -8.37 -9.24
C VAL A 287 22.79 -7.54 -8.93
N GLY A 288 22.63 -6.37 -8.30
CA GLY A 288 23.77 -5.58 -7.83
C GLY A 288 24.48 -6.23 -6.64
N LYS A 289 25.76 -5.88 -6.45
CA LYS A 289 26.62 -6.37 -5.35
C LYS A 289 25.90 -6.43 -3.98
N PRO A 290 25.24 -5.35 -3.50
CA PRO A 290 24.62 -5.37 -2.17
C PRO A 290 23.47 -6.38 -2.03
N GLN A 291 22.81 -6.75 -3.13
CA GLN A 291 21.76 -7.76 -3.11
C GLN A 291 22.33 -9.17 -3.15
N LEU A 292 23.37 -9.40 -3.95
CA LEU A 292 24.00 -10.71 -4.07
C LEU A 292 24.78 -11.09 -2.80
N GLU A 293 25.41 -10.13 -2.13
CA GLU A 293 26.10 -10.32 -0.85
C GLU A 293 25.17 -10.79 0.28
N LYS A 294 23.88 -10.45 0.22
CA LYS A 294 22.86 -10.95 1.18
C LYS A 294 22.52 -12.43 0.97
N GLY A 295 22.89 -13.01 -0.18
CA GLY A 295 22.58 -14.39 -0.55
C GLY A 295 21.10 -14.66 -0.85
N GLU A 296 20.22 -13.65 -0.76
CA GLU A 296 18.79 -13.80 -1.00
C GLU A 296 18.49 -13.93 -2.51
N LYS A 297 17.78 -15.00 -2.89
CA LYS A 297 17.38 -15.23 -4.28
C LYS A 297 16.17 -14.41 -4.73
N ASP A 298 15.27 -14.07 -3.81
CA ASP A 298 13.96 -13.50 -4.14
C ASP A 298 13.98 -11.98 -4.40
N GLY A 299 14.96 -11.23 -3.87
CA GLY A 299 15.11 -9.79 -4.12
C GLY A 299 13.97 -8.87 -3.65
N GLY A 300 12.79 -9.44 -3.35
CA GLY A 300 11.54 -8.81 -2.92
C GLY A 300 10.55 -8.48 -4.06
N TYR A 301 10.97 -8.60 -5.32
CA TYR A 301 10.16 -8.26 -6.49
C TYR A 301 10.71 -8.91 -7.77
N LYS A 302 9.89 -8.92 -8.82
CA LYS A 302 10.26 -9.39 -10.16
C LYS A 302 9.81 -8.40 -11.23
N LEU A 303 10.54 -8.36 -12.34
CA LEU A 303 10.19 -7.59 -13.52
C LEU A 303 9.11 -8.35 -14.31
N VAL A 304 7.95 -7.73 -14.46
CA VAL A 304 6.73 -8.38 -14.99
C VAL A 304 6.20 -7.71 -16.25
N GLY A 305 6.76 -6.57 -16.64
CA GLY A 305 6.30 -5.81 -17.78
C GLY A 305 7.24 -4.69 -18.17
N GLN A 306 7.04 -4.17 -19.37
CA GLN A 306 7.71 -3.00 -19.92
C GLN A 306 6.72 -1.85 -20.07
N TRP A 307 7.16 -0.62 -19.80
CA TRP A 307 6.29 0.56 -19.84
C TRP A 307 6.62 1.47 -21.03
N VAL A 308 7.89 1.84 -21.20
CA VAL A 308 8.38 2.76 -22.25
C VAL A 308 9.41 2.06 -23.11
N GLU A 309 9.26 2.11 -24.43
CA GLU A 309 10.18 1.51 -25.41
C GLU A 309 11.37 2.42 -25.74
N THR A 310 11.17 3.74 -25.66
CA THR A 310 12.20 4.70 -26.02
C THR A 310 13.24 4.91 -24.92
N PRO A 311 14.51 5.13 -25.30
CA PRO A 311 15.54 5.61 -24.40
C PRO A 311 15.16 6.86 -23.60
N LEU A 312 15.68 6.98 -22.38
CA LEU A 312 15.55 8.19 -21.58
C LEU A 312 16.60 9.21 -22.02
N ARG A 313 16.18 10.46 -22.26
CA ARG A 313 17.06 11.60 -22.56
C ARG A 313 17.55 12.23 -21.26
N TRP A 314 18.85 12.15 -21.01
CA TRP A 314 19.51 12.78 -19.88
C TRP A 314 20.20 14.07 -20.32
N ALA A 315 20.01 15.16 -19.58
CA ALA A 315 20.78 16.38 -19.71
C ALA A 315 22.11 16.24 -18.97
N ILE A 316 23.22 16.63 -19.61
CA ILE A 316 24.53 16.78 -18.97
C ILE A 316 24.68 18.26 -18.61
N VAL A 317 24.76 18.57 -17.31
CA VAL A 317 24.68 19.95 -16.81
C VAL A 317 25.78 20.26 -15.80
N THR A 318 26.22 21.52 -15.80
CA THR A 318 27.17 22.07 -14.82
C THR A 318 26.66 23.42 -14.30
N GLY A 319 27.36 24.04 -13.34
CA GLY A 319 27.02 25.38 -12.85
C GLY A 319 27.10 26.43 -13.95
N TYR A 320 26.14 27.36 -13.98
CA TYR A 320 26.04 28.38 -15.04
C TYR A 320 27.31 29.22 -15.19
N ASP A 321 27.92 29.63 -14.06
CA ASP A 321 29.09 30.49 -14.04
C ASP A 321 30.44 29.74 -14.20
N ARG A 322 30.42 28.40 -14.38
CA ARG A 322 31.63 27.61 -14.64
C ARG A 322 32.19 27.94 -16.02
N LYS A 323 33.41 28.49 -16.10
CA LYS A 323 34.05 28.87 -17.37
C LYS A 323 34.99 27.80 -17.92
N ASP A 324 35.48 26.94 -17.05
CA ASP A 324 36.40 25.83 -17.30
C ASP A 324 35.75 24.64 -18.02
N ILE A 325 34.42 24.52 -17.97
CA ILE A 325 33.67 23.42 -18.60
C ILE A 325 32.69 24.03 -19.61
N GLN A 326 32.87 23.76 -20.90
CA GLN A 326 31.98 24.26 -21.96
C GLN A 326 31.35 23.14 -22.80
N SER A 327 31.91 21.95 -22.76
CA SER A 327 31.54 20.81 -23.59
C SER A 327 31.68 19.49 -22.84
N VAL A 328 31.12 18.41 -23.39
CA VAL A 328 31.24 17.07 -22.82
C VAL A 328 32.70 16.59 -22.75
N SER A 329 33.55 16.99 -23.69
CA SER A 329 34.98 16.59 -23.70
C SER A 329 35.76 17.14 -22.49
N ASP A 330 35.33 18.26 -21.92
CA ASP A 330 35.99 18.90 -20.77
C ASP A 330 35.78 18.11 -19.46
N LEU A 331 34.88 17.12 -19.47
CA LEU A 331 34.52 16.33 -18.29
C LEU A 331 35.47 15.15 -18.04
N LYS A 332 36.38 14.84 -18.97
CA LYS A 332 37.28 13.68 -18.87
C LYS A 332 38.10 13.73 -17.58
N GLY A 333 37.98 12.69 -16.75
CA GLY A 333 38.65 12.61 -15.45
C GLY A 333 38.05 13.50 -14.35
N GLY A 334 36.93 14.19 -14.63
CA GLY A 334 36.26 15.07 -13.69
C GLY A 334 35.41 14.34 -12.65
N ARG A 335 34.86 15.12 -11.72
CA ARG A 335 33.96 14.65 -10.66
C ARG A 335 32.51 14.70 -11.12
N VAL A 336 31.84 13.55 -11.14
CA VAL A 336 30.42 13.46 -11.50
C VAL A 336 29.56 13.40 -10.24
N GLY A 337 28.65 14.37 -10.09
CA GLY A 337 27.66 14.37 -9.02
C GLY A 337 26.66 13.24 -9.22
N VAL A 338 26.48 12.40 -8.20
CA VAL A 338 25.52 11.30 -8.21
C VAL A 338 24.64 11.33 -6.98
N SER A 339 23.39 10.91 -7.13
CA SER A 339 22.46 10.90 -6.00
C SER A 339 22.81 9.84 -4.96
N ARG A 340 23.19 8.65 -5.41
CA ARG A 340 23.75 7.55 -4.61
C ARG A 340 24.52 6.62 -5.54
N LEU A 341 25.32 5.73 -4.97
CA LEU A 341 25.92 4.65 -5.75
C LEU A 341 24.82 3.72 -6.31
N GLY A 342 24.95 3.37 -7.58
CA GLY A 342 23.98 2.55 -8.31
C GLY A 342 22.70 3.27 -8.75
N SER A 343 22.59 4.60 -8.60
CA SER A 343 21.51 5.36 -9.22
C SER A 343 21.69 5.51 -10.74
N GLY A 344 20.64 5.95 -11.45
CA GLY A 344 20.73 6.27 -12.88
C GLY A 344 21.85 7.28 -13.19
N SER A 345 21.99 8.35 -12.39
CA SER A 345 23.08 9.33 -12.55
C SER A 345 24.48 8.71 -12.39
N HIS A 346 24.61 7.67 -11.55
CA HIS A 346 25.86 6.91 -11.39
C HIS A 346 26.10 5.98 -12.57
N ILE A 347 25.09 5.22 -12.99
CA ILE A 347 25.21 4.26 -14.11
C ILE A 347 25.50 5.01 -15.43
N MET A 348 24.80 6.12 -15.66
CA MET A 348 24.97 6.92 -16.87
C MET A 348 26.35 7.58 -16.97
N SER A 349 27.10 7.73 -15.89
CA SER A 349 28.48 8.24 -15.96
C SER A 349 29.42 7.23 -16.61
N PHE A 350 29.22 5.94 -16.38
CA PHE A 350 29.97 4.88 -17.07
C PHE A 350 29.56 4.78 -18.53
N VAL A 351 28.26 4.87 -18.82
CA VAL A 351 27.76 4.89 -20.22
C VAL A 351 28.35 6.08 -20.97
N LEU A 352 28.38 7.27 -20.35
CA LEU A 352 29.00 8.46 -20.93
C LEU A 352 30.49 8.25 -21.20
N ALA A 353 31.24 7.77 -20.21
CA ALA A 353 32.67 7.51 -20.36
C ALA A 353 32.95 6.50 -21.49
N GLN A 354 32.13 5.45 -21.61
CA GLN A 354 32.24 4.46 -22.68
C GLN A 354 31.94 5.07 -24.06
N GLN A 355 30.84 5.84 -24.20
CA GLN A 355 30.50 6.51 -25.46
C GLN A 355 31.56 7.51 -25.91
N GLN A 356 32.20 8.18 -24.97
CA GLN A 356 33.30 9.12 -25.24
C GLN A 356 34.67 8.44 -25.38
N SER A 357 34.73 7.10 -25.32
CA SER A 357 35.98 6.33 -25.36
C SER A 357 37.01 6.79 -24.33
N TRP A 358 36.57 7.22 -23.14
CA TRP A 358 37.47 7.59 -22.05
C TRP A 358 38.10 6.36 -21.44
N SER A 359 39.44 6.31 -21.48
CA SER A 359 40.22 5.20 -20.95
C SER A 359 40.13 5.09 -19.43
N SER A 360 40.32 3.88 -18.90
CA SER A 360 40.38 3.59 -17.45
C SER A 360 41.50 4.35 -16.73
N SER A 361 42.43 4.98 -17.45
CA SER A 361 43.50 5.82 -16.89
C SER A 361 43.03 7.21 -16.45
N SER A 362 41.81 7.64 -16.81
CA SER A 362 41.23 8.92 -16.34
C SER A 362 39.71 8.78 -16.16
N PRO A 363 39.27 7.92 -15.22
CA PRO A 363 37.86 7.65 -15.03
C PRO A 363 37.17 8.87 -14.40
N LEU A 364 35.87 9.02 -14.69
CA LEU A 364 35.03 9.92 -13.92
C LEU A 364 34.98 9.46 -12.45
N THR A 365 35.10 10.41 -11.53
CA THR A 365 35.04 10.13 -10.09
C THR A 365 33.65 10.47 -9.54
N PRO A 366 32.86 9.50 -9.04
CA PRO A 366 31.55 9.80 -8.50
C PRO A 366 31.63 10.53 -7.16
N THR A 367 30.93 11.67 -7.05
CA THR A 367 30.72 12.42 -5.80
C THR A 367 29.28 12.24 -5.36
N ILE A 368 29.05 11.64 -4.19
CA ILE A 368 27.70 11.41 -3.65
C ILE A 368 27.18 12.74 -3.07
N LEU A 369 26.14 13.30 -3.70
CA LEU A 369 25.56 14.59 -3.30
C LEU A 369 24.12 14.46 -2.78
N GLY A 370 23.37 13.43 -3.18
CA GLY A 370 21.98 13.22 -2.76
C GLY A 370 20.95 13.66 -3.80
N PRO A 371 19.76 14.16 -3.39
CA PRO A 371 18.67 14.47 -4.32
C PRO A 371 19.02 15.64 -5.26
N PHE A 372 18.16 15.88 -6.25
CA PHE A 372 18.36 16.91 -7.28
C PHE A 372 18.78 18.29 -6.76
N PRO A 373 18.20 18.86 -5.68
CA PRO A 373 18.65 20.14 -5.14
C PRO A 373 20.13 20.13 -4.72
N SER A 374 20.57 19.06 -4.05
CA SER A 374 21.95 18.88 -3.62
C SER A 374 22.91 18.66 -4.79
N LEU A 375 22.46 18.02 -5.87
CA LEU A 375 23.23 17.90 -7.11
C LEU A 375 23.46 19.27 -7.77
N ARG A 376 22.40 20.09 -7.87
CA ARG A 376 22.47 21.45 -8.39
C ARG A 376 23.42 22.31 -7.55
N ASP A 377 23.26 22.26 -6.23
CA ASP A 377 24.06 23.05 -5.30
C ASP A 377 25.53 22.59 -5.33
N GLY A 378 25.79 21.27 -5.45
CA GLY A 378 27.14 20.71 -5.53
C GLY A 378 27.92 21.07 -6.80
N VAL A 379 27.26 21.29 -7.95
CA VAL A 379 27.96 21.76 -9.17
C VAL A 379 28.06 23.29 -9.26
N THR A 380 27.10 24.02 -8.71
CA THR A 380 27.15 25.48 -8.62
C THR A 380 28.08 25.98 -7.54
N GLY A 381 28.35 25.15 -6.52
CA GLY A 381 29.09 25.53 -5.32
C GLY A 381 28.29 26.43 -4.38
N HIS A 382 26.98 26.57 -4.60
CA HIS A 382 26.09 27.33 -3.73
C HIS A 382 25.87 26.57 -2.41
N ASN A 383 26.04 27.26 -1.28
CA ASN A 383 25.68 26.72 0.03
C ASN A 383 24.45 27.47 0.57
N PRO A 384 23.29 26.81 0.71
CA PRO A 384 22.08 27.43 1.27
C PRO A 384 22.28 27.98 2.70
N GLU A 385 23.17 27.37 3.49
CA GLU A 385 23.46 27.78 4.87
C GLU A 385 24.42 28.97 4.94
N GLN A 386 25.17 29.23 3.86
CA GLN A 386 26.15 30.32 3.76
C GLN A 386 26.10 30.95 2.36
N PRO A 387 25.10 31.79 2.07
CA PRO A 387 24.87 32.33 0.72
C PRO A 387 26.02 33.21 0.20
N ASP A 388 26.74 33.88 1.11
CA ASP A 388 27.84 34.80 0.80
C ASP A 388 29.22 34.12 0.76
N ALA A 389 29.29 32.81 1.03
CA ALA A 389 30.55 32.07 0.97
C ALA A 389 31.04 31.92 -0.49
N GLN A 390 32.36 31.89 -0.65
CA GLN A 390 32.97 31.62 -1.95
C GLN A 390 32.45 30.28 -2.50
N ALA A 391 31.93 30.30 -3.73
CA ALA A 391 31.38 29.11 -4.36
C ALA A 391 32.43 27.97 -4.41
N ASN A 392 32.08 26.82 -3.83
CA ASN A 392 32.94 25.65 -3.79
C ASN A 392 32.24 24.45 -4.43
N SER A 393 32.51 24.22 -5.71
CA SER A 393 31.91 23.11 -6.45
C SER A 393 32.49 21.75 -5.99
N LEU A 394 31.63 20.92 -5.41
CA LEU A 394 31.92 19.55 -4.97
C LEU A 394 31.97 18.55 -6.14
N ALA A 395 31.26 18.86 -7.23
CA ALA A 395 31.27 18.11 -8.47
C ALA A 395 31.40 19.04 -9.67
N ASP A 396 31.84 18.50 -10.79
CA ASP A 396 32.08 19.24 -12.03
C ASP A 396 30.83 19.25 -12.92
N PHE A 397 30.06 18.17 -12.91
CA PHE A 397 28.78 18.08 -13.60
C PHE A 397 27.89 17.03 -12.93
N PHE A 398 26.61 17.00 -13.27
CA PHE A 398 25.75 15.86 -13.01
C PHE A 398 24.86 15.60 -14.23
N MET A 399 24.17 14.45 -14.22
CA MET A 399 23.19 14.09 -15.23
C MET A 399 21.85 13.85 -14.58
N TRP A 400 20.79 14.35 -15.21
CA TRP A 400 19.41 14.11 -14.79
C TRP A 400 18.45 14.14 -16.00
N GLU A 401 17.19 13.77 -15.80
CA GLU A 401 16.18 13.77 -16.87
C GLU A 401 16.03 15.17 -17.50
N GLN A 402 16.01 15.23 -18.83
CA GLN A 402 16.07 16.45 -19.63
C GLN A 402 15.03 17.50 -19.23
N PHE A 403 13.74 17.16 -19.24
CA PHE A 403 12.66 18.13 -19.05
C PHE A 403 12.50 18.55 -17.59
N THR A 404 12.86 17.69 -16.64
CA THR A 404 12.91 18.01 -15.21
C THR A 404 14.04 18.98 -14.90
N THR A 405 15.13 18.92 -15.67
CA THR A 405 16.31 19.77 -15.48
C THR A 405 16.23 21.09 -16.26
N LYS A 406 15.44 21.11 -17.35
CA LYS A 406 15.30 22.26 -18.27
C LYS A 406 15.00 23.60 -17.58
N PRO A 407 14.10 23.69 -16.58
CA PRO A 407 13.85 24.94 -15.87
C PRO A 407 15.06 25.53 -15.14
N TYR A 408 16.12 24.75 -14.94
CA TYR A 408 17.33 25.15 -14.24
C TYR A 408 18.50 25.51 -15.17
N PHE A 409 18.38 25.29 -16.49
CA PHE A 409 19.37 25.73 -17.48
C PHE A 409 18.79 26.58 -18.61
N GLU A 410 17.47 26.77 -18.66
CA GLU A 410 16.81 27.75 -19.51
C GLU A 410 16.15 28.85 -18.65
N PRO A 411 16.18 30.12 -19.10
CA PRO A 411 15.52 31.21 -18.37
C PRO A 411 14.03 30.94 -18.16
N THR A 412 13.57 31.06 -16.91
CA THR A 412 12.16 30.96 -16.53
C THR A 412 11.74 32.16 -15.66
N THR A 413 10.46 32.29 -15.36
CA THR A 413 9.98 33.30 -14.40
C THR A 413 10.56 33.11 -13.01
N ALA A 414 10.78 31.85 -12.59
CA ALA A 414 11.40 31.51 -11.31
C ALA A 414 12.93 31.68 -11.33
N PHE A 415 13.58 31.40 -12.46
CA PHE A 415 15.02 31.52 -12.66
C PHE A 415 15.35 32.35 -13.91
N PRO A 416 15.28 33.69 -13.85
CA PRO A 416 15.66 34.54 -14.98
C PRO A 416 17.13 34.38 -15.38
N LYS A 417 18.01 34.15 -14.38
CA LYS A 417 19.38 33.65 -14.54
C LYS A 417 19.42 32.20 -14.04
N PRO A 418 19.43 31.20 -14.94
CA PRO A 418 19.43 29.80 -14.54
C PRO A 418 20.67 29.45 -13.72
N PRO A 419 20.56 28.61 -12.67
CA PRO A 419 21.72 28.18 -11.88
C PRO A 419 22.64 27.21 -12.63
N LEU A 420 22.12 26.51 -13.64
CA LEU A 420 22.85 25.51 -14.42
C LEU A 420 23.00 25.95 -15.86
N LYS A 421 23.92 25.31 -16.57
CA LYS A 421 23.99 25.32 -18.04
C LYS A 421 24.07 23.90 -18.57
N LYS A 422 23.39 23.63 -19.68
CA LYS A 422 23.46 22.35 -20.41
C LYS A 422 24.67 22.36 -21.34
N ILE A 423 25.51 21.33 -21.24
CA ILE A 423 26.73 21.17 -22.05
C ILE A 423 26.65 19.96 -22.99
N GLY A 424 25.61 19.12 -22.84
CA GLY A 424 25.38 17.97 -23.70
C GLY A 424 24.14 17.19 -23.27
N GLU A 425 23.92 16.08 -23.96
CA GLU A 425 22.88 15.10 -23.64
C GLU A 425 23.37 13.69 -23.91
N ILE A 426 22.75 12.72 -23.25
CA ILE A 426 23.02 11.30 -23.43
C ILE A 426 21.72 10.53 -23.31
N TYR A 427 21.60 9.46 -24.10
CA TYR A 427 20.44 8.57 -24.08
C TYR A 427 20.81 7.23 -23.44
N THR A 428 19.87 6.62 -22.73
CA THR A 428 20.05 5.24 -22.26
C THR A 428 20.17 4.29 -23.47
N PRO A 429 21.04 3.26 -23.43
CA PRO A 429 21.12 2.30 -24.53
C PRO A 429 19.97 1.28 -24.50
N TRP A 430 19.06 1.37 -23.53
CA TRP A 430 17.90 0.50 -23.33
C TRP A 430 16.59 1.30 -23.23
N PRO A 431 15.43 0.63 -23.40
CA PRO A 431 14.11 1.13 -23.01
C PRO A 431 14.10 1.61 -21.56
N SER A 432 13.47 2.75 -21.31
CA SER A 432 13.71 3.51 -20.07
C SER A 432 12.91 3.05 -18.86
N TRP A 433 11.70 2.53 -19.03
CA TRP A 433 10.79 2.22 -17.91
C TRP A 433 10.27 0.79 -17.95
N GLN A 434 10.25 0.14 -16.78
CA GLN A 434 9.75 -1.21 -16.56
C GLN A 434 8.74 -1.24 -15.42
N ILE A 435 7.92 -2.29 -15.42
CA ILE A 435 6.92 -2.61 -14.40
C ILE A 435 7.43 -3.79 -13.58
N VAL A 436 7.44 -3.63 -12.27
CA VAL A 436 7.80 -4.69 -11.32
C VAL A 436 6.64 -5.02 -10.40
N ALA A 437 6.57 -6.27 -9.93
CA ALA A 437 5.58 -6.73 -8.97
C ALA A 437 6.28 -7.36 -7.75
N SER A 438 5.73 -7.13 -6.57
CA SER A 438 6.17 -7.74 -5.32
C SER A 438 5.98 -9.25 -5.36
N THR A 439 7.03 -10.01 -5.04
CA THR A 439 6.98 -11.48 -4.94
C THR A 439 6.13 -11.94 -3.75
N ARG A 440 5.94 -11.07 -2.75
CA ARG A 440 5.06 -11.31 -1.61
C ARG A 440 3.58 -11.21 -1.97
N THR A 441 3.22 -10.21 -2.79
CA THR A 441 1.82 -10.00 -3.21
C THR A 441 1.44 -10.86 -4.42
N PHE A 442 2.43 -11.17 -5.27
CA PHE A 442 2.30 -11.94 -6.51
C PHE A 442 3.42 -13.01 -6.59
N PRO A 443 3.31 -14.12 -5.83
CA PRO A 443 4.32 -15.18 -5.83
C PRO A 443 4.40 -15.95 -7.17
N SER A 444 3.32 -15.95 -7.95
CA SER A 444 3.24 -16.58 -9.27
C SER A 444 2.63 -15.59 -10.28
N PRO A 445 3.37 -14.53 -10.64
CA PRO A 445 2.85 -13.40 -11.41
C PRO A 445 2.33 -13.79 -12.80
N GLU A 446 2.87 -14.85 -13.41
CA GLU A 446 2.43 -15.37 -14.71
C GLU A 446 0.97 -15.84 -14.70
N SER A 447 0.49 -16.37 -13.57
CA SER A 447 -0.86 -16.94 -13.43
C SER A 447 -1.84 -16.07 -12.63
N ASP A 448 -1.40 -14.91 -12.11
CA ASP A 448 -2.27 -14.06 -11.27
C ASP A 448 -3.29 -13.27 -12.13
N SER A 449 -4.57 -13.52 -11.88
CA SER A 449 -5.68 -12.90 -12.62
C SER A 449 -5.81 -11.40 -12.33
N ARG A 450 -5.47 -10.94 -11.12
CA ARG A 450 -5.52 -9.52 -10.76
C ARG A 450 -4.45 -8.75 -11.52
N LEU A 451 -3.24 -9.33 -11.59
CA LEU A 451 -2.15 -8.75 -12.35
C LEU A 451 -2.48 -8.70 -13.85
N THR A 452 -3.12 -9.75 -14.39
CA THR A 452 -3.61 -9.79 -15.78
C THR A 452 -4.60 -8.65 -16.06
N GLN A 453 -5.60 -8.46 -15.19
CA GLN A 453 -6.57 -7.37 -15.32
C GLN A 453 -5.92 -5.98 -15.18
N LEU A 454 -4.93 -5.85 -14.29
CA LEU A 454 -4.15 -4.62 -14.14
C LEU A 454 -3.40 -4.29 -15.44
N PHE A 455 -2.76 -5.26 -16.08
CA PHE A 455 -2.08 -5.04 -17.37
C PHE A 455 -3.07 -4.59 -18.46
N SER A 456 -4.25 -5.20 -18.55
CA SER A 456 -5.28 -4.73 -19.51
C SER A 456 -5.70 -3.27 -19.25
N LEU A 457 -5.78 -2.86 -17.98
CA LEU A 457 -6.06 -1.47 -17.62
C LEU A 457 -4.90 -0.53 -18.04
N LEU A 458 -3.66 -0.94 -17.78
CA LEU A 458 -2.46 -0.19 -18.16
C LEU A 458 -2.36 0.00 -19.68
N ASP A 459 -2.62 -1.06 -20.45
CA ASP A 459 -2.63 -1.05 -21.92
C ASP A 459 -3.74 -0.11 -22.47
N SER A 460 -4.91 -0.09 -21.81
CA SER A 460 -5.98 0.87 -22.11
C SER A 460 -5.58 2.32 -21.82
N GLY A 461 -4.86 2.55 -20.71
CA GLY A 461 -4.31 3.87 -20.38
C GLY A 461 -3.35 4.40 -21.44
N ILE A 462 -2.46 3.56 -21.94
CA ILE A 462 -1.56 3.89 -23.06
C ILE A 462 -2.34 4.18 -24.34
N SER A 463 -3.35 3.36 -24.65
CA SER A 463 -4.20 3.58 -25.82
C SER A 463 -4.94 4.92 -25.74
N THR A 464 -5.46 5.26 -24.56
CA THR A 464 -6.13 6.55 -24.29
C THR A 464 -5.17 7.73 -24.43
N PHE A 465 -3.95 7.59 -23.90
CA PHE A 465 -2.89 8.59 -24.06
C PHE A 465 -2.56 8.85 -25.54
N GLN A 466 -2.45 7.77 -26.34
CA GLN A 466 -2.12 7.86 -27.76
C GLN A 466 -3.26 8.44 -28.60
N ALA A 467 -4.52 8.23 -28.18
CA ALA A 467 -5.69 8.73 -28.89
C ALA A 467 -5.87 10.25 -28.78
N ASP A 468 -5.48 10.86 -27.65
CA ASP A 468 -5.66 12.30 -27.42
C ASP A 468 -4.44 12.92 -26.71
N SER A 469 -3.33 13.00 -27.44
CA SER A 469 -2.10 13.61 -26.93
C SER A 469 -2.26 15.11 -26.62
N ALA A 470 -3.20 15.80 -27.26
CA ALA A 470 -3.44 17.24 -27.03
C ALA A 470 -4.03 17.49 -25.64
N LYS A 471 -5.00 16.68 -25.21
CA LYS A 471 -5.53 16.72 -23.85
C LYS A 471 -4.46 16.42 -22.81
N VAL A 472 -3.59 15.45 -23.08
CA VAL A 472 -2.49 15.12 -22.16
C VAL A 472 -1.55 16.29 -21.95
N VAL A 473 -1.21 17.03 -23.01
CA VAL A 473 -0.39 18.25 -22.91
C VAL A 473 -1.04 19.27 -21.97
N GLN A 474 -2.36 19.47 -22.07
CA GLN A 474 -3.07 20.37 -21.16
C GLN A 474 -3.01 19.88 -19.71
N GLN A 475 -3.25 18.59 -19.47
CA GLN A 475 -3.22 17.98 -18.13
C GLN A 475 -1.82 17.98 -17.49
N LEU A 476 -0.75 17.83 -18.29
CA LEU A 476 0.61 18.00 -17.79
C LEU A 476 0.88 19.43 -17.31
N GLY A 477 0.13 20.43 -17.78
CA GLY A 477 0.20 21.80 -17.29
C GLY A 477 -0.57 22.05 -16.00
N THR A 478 -1.53 21.20 -15.62
CA THR A 478 -2.39 21.43 -14.44
C THR A 478 -1.79 20.96 -13.11
N GLY A 479 -0.81 20.03 -13.17
CA GLY A 479 -0.27 19.40 -11.96
C GLY A 479 -1.08 18.20 -11.47
N GLU A 480 -2.17 17.81 -12.13
CA GLU A 480 -3.04 16.70 -11.71
C GLU A 480 -2.31 15.35 -11.63
N PHE A 481 -1.24 15.16 -12.41
CA PHE A 481 -0.42 13.95 -12.40
C PHE A 481 0.69 13.97 -11.33
N GLY A 482 0.69 14.98 -10.46
CA GLY A 482 1.75 15.22 -9.47
C GLY A 482 3.02 15.86 -10.05
N CYS A 483 2.99 16.20 -11.34
CA CYS A 483 4.07 16.87 -12.06
C CYS A 483 3.51 18.00 -12.94
N THR A 484 4.33 19.02 -13.20
CA THR A 484 3.94 20.16 -14.03
C THR A 484 5.00 20.42 -15.11
N TYR A 485 4.56 20.46 -16.37
CA TYR A 485 5.40 20.78 -17.52
C TYR A 485 4.74 21.86 -18.37
N SER A 486 5.56 22.69 -19.02
CA SER A 486 5.03 23.69 -19.97
C SER A 486 4.46 22.99 -21.21
N GLU A 487 3.52 23.65 -21.89
CA GLU A 487 2.95 23.14 -23.14
C GLU A 487 4.02 22.88 -24.20
N SER A 488 5.03 23.74 -24.30
CA SER A 488 6.15 23.56 -25.23
C SER A 488 7.00 22.33 -24.89
N ASP A 489 7.29 22.10 -23.60
CA ASP A 489 8.11 20.98 -23.16
C ASP A 489 7.37 19.66 -23.33
N ALA A 490 6.09 19.62 -22.98
CA ALA A 490 5.24 18.45 -23.18
C ALA A 490 5.12 18.09 -24.67
N LYS A 491 4.97 19.09 -25.55
CA LYS A 491 4.97 18.88 -27.01
C LYS A 491 6.32 18.43 -27.55
N GLU A 492 7.43 18.92 -27.00
CA GLU A 492 8.77 18.46 -27.38
C GLU A 492 8.96 16.99 -26.99
N TRP A 493 8.64 16.64 -25.74
CA TRP A 493 8.69 15.28 -25.23
C TRP A 493 7.86 14.28 -26.05
N LEU A 494 6.64 14.66 -26.43
CA LEU A 494 5.73 13.81 -27.20
C LEU A 494 6.26 13.41 -28.59
N LYS A 495 7.19 14.17 -29.16
CA LYS A 495 7.80 13.82 -30.46
C LYS A 495 8.57 12.51 -30.37
N ASP A 496 9.24 12.30 -29.25
CA ASP A 496 10.20 11.21 -29.09
C ASP A 496 9.61 10.02 -28.34
N VAL A 497 8.80 10.24 -27.29
CA VAL A 497 8.34 9.17 -26.40
C VAL A 497 7.51 8.11 -27.11
N ARG A 498 7.81 6.83 -26.89
CA ARG A 498 6.97 5.71 -27.31
C ARG A 498 6.76 4.76 -26.13
N PHE A 499 5.50 4.57 -25.76
CA PHE A 499 5.06 3.52 -24.85
C PHE A 499 4.95 2.20 -25.57
N VAL A 500 4.97 1.09 -24.82
CA VAL A 500 4.88 -0.25 -25.39
C VAL A 500 3.65 -0.41 -26.28
N LYS A 501 3.84 -1.01 -27.46
CA LYS A 501 2.74 -1.35 -28.36
C LYS A 501 2.15 -2.71 -28.04
N GLY A 502 0.83 -2.80 -28.02
CA GLY A 502 0.13 -4.05 -27.76
C GLY A 502 -0.03 -4.26 -26.25
N SER A 503 0.92 -4.96 -25.62
CA SER A 503 0.83 -5.25 -24.19
C SER A 503 2.08 -4.88 -23.43
N THR A 504 1.89 -4.18 -22.33
CA THR A 504 2.91 -3.89 -21.31
C THR A 504 3.32 -5.13 -20.50
N ARG A 505 2.62 -6.26 -20.65
CA ARG A 505 2.91 -7.50 -19.93
C ARG A 505 4.13 -8.23 -20.51
N GLY A 506 5.05 -8.59 -19.65
CA GLY A 506 6.26 -9.35 -19.97
C GLY A 506 7.49 -8.47 -20.23
N ALA A 507 8.65 -9.05 -19.99
CA ALA A 507 9.95 -8.42 -20.19
C ALA A 507 10.76 -9.13 -21.26
N ASP A 508 11.47 -8.36 -22.10
CA ASP A 508 12.37 -8.92 -23.10
C ASP A 508 13.68 -9.41 -22.47
N LYS A 509 14.03 -10.68 -22.73
CA LYS A 509 15.24 -11.31 -22.18
C LYS A 509 16.50 -10.62 -22.69
N HIS A 510 16.60 -10.36 -23.99
CA HIS A 510 17.82 -9.83 -24.60
C HIS A 510 18.12 -8.39 -24.17
N MET A 511 17.10 -7.58 -24.00
CA MET A 511 17.19 -6.23 -23.44
C MET A 511 17.75 -6.28 -22.02
N ILE A 512 17.25 -7.17 -21.15
CA ILE A 512 17.75 -7.33 -19.79
C ILE A 512 19.22 -7.81 -19.78
N GLU A 513 19.58 -8.75 -20.65
CA GLU A 513 20.99 -9.18 -20.81
C GLU A 513 21.90 -8.01 -21.19
N GLY A 514 21.46 -7.16 -22.12
CA GLY A 514 22.17 -5.94 -22.52
C GLY A 514 22.39 -4.98 -21.35
N VAL A 515 21.35 -4.73 -20.54
CA VAL A 515 21.43 -3.90 -19.33
C VAL A 515 22.43 -4.49 -18.34
N VAL A 516 22.35 -5.80 -18.07
CA VAL A 516 23.26 -6.50 -17.15
C VAL A 516 24.72 -6.35 -17.60
N ASN A 517 25.01 -6.52 -18.89
CA ASN A 517 26.37 -6.40 -19.43
C ASN A 517 26.96 -4.99 -19.24
N VAL A 518 26.15 -3.94 -19.43
CA VAL A 518 26.59 -2.57 -19.17
C VAL A 518 26.79 -2.32 -17.68
N LEU A 519 25.91 -2.85 -16.82
CA LEU A 519 26.05 -2.71 -15.37
C LEU A 519 27.25 -3.46 -14.78
N LYS A 520 27.68 -4.56 -15.42
CA LYS A 520 28.94 -5.24 -15.13
C LYS A 520 30.13 -4.34 -15.41
N THR A 521 30.14 -3.72 -16.58
CA THR A 521 31.19 -2.75 -16.99
C THR A 521 31.24 -1.54 -16.04
N ALA A 522 30.09 -1.12 -15.51
CA ALA A 522 29.98 -0.07 -14.50
C ALA A 522 30.36 -0.51 -13.07
N GLY A 523 30.72 -1.78 -12.86
CA GLY A 523 31.06 -2.35 -11.55
C GLY A 523 29.90 -2.42 -10.54
N VAL A 524 28.66 -2.19 -11.01
CA VAL A 524 27.43 -2.24 -10.20
C VAL A 524 26.97 -3.69 -10.01
N VAL A 525 27.05 -4.47 -11.08
CA VAL A 525 26.79 -5.92 -11.09
C VAL A 525 28.13 -6.66 -11.10
N PRO A 526 28.31 -7.71 -10.29
CA PRO A 526 29.53 -8.53 -10.35
C PRO A 526 29.75 -9.16 -11.72
N GLU A 527 31.01 -9.33 -12.14
CA GLU A 527 31.34 -9.94 -13.44
C GLU A 527 31.09 -11.45 -13.47
N ASP A 528 31.09 -12.11 -12.31
CA ASP A 528 30.97 -13.56 -12.15
C ASP A 528 29.53 -14.09 -12.28
N ILE A 529 28.51 -13.24 -12.09
CA ILE A 529 27.12 -13.68 -12.31
C ILE A 529 26.86 -13.95 -13.80
N SER A 530 26.41 -15.15 -14.14
CA SER A 530 26.03 -15.47 -15.51
C SER A 530 24.78 -14.70 -15.96
N ASN A 531 24.63 -14.44 -17.26
CA ASN A 531 23.46 -13.75 -17.78
C ASN A 531 22.16 -14.55 -17.55
N ASP A 532 22.21 -15.88 -17.66
CA ASP A 532 21.05 -16.72 -17.36
C ASP A 532 20.66 -16.66 -15.88
N GLU A 533 21.62 -16.67 -14.95
CA GLU A 533 21.32 -16.49 -13.53
C GLU A 533 20.71 -15.10 -13.27
N ALA A 534 21.29 -14.04 -13.86
CA ALA A 534 20.78 -12.69 -13.70
C ALA A 534 19.34 -12.58 -14.23
N VAL A 535 19.07 -13.08 -15.45
CA VAL A 535 17.74 -13.10 -16.06
C VAL A 535 16.73 -13.84 -15.19
N ASN A 536 17.08 -15.02 -14.66
CA ASN A 536 16.20 -15.80 -13.78
C ASN A 536 15.89 -15.06 -12.45
N ARG A 537 16.85 -14.29 -11.94
CA ARG A 537 16.64 -13.43 -10.77
C ARG A 537 15.78 -12.22 -11.09
N ILE A 538 15.86 -11.67 -12.29
CA ILE A 538 15.20 -10.41 -12.68
C ILE A 538 13.77 -10.63 -13.18
N ILE A 539 13.57 -11.50 -14.16
CA ILE A 539 12.30 -11.62 -14.89
C ILE A 539 11.34 -12.54 -14.12
N GLY A 540 10.11 -12.06 -13.94
CA GLY A 540 8.98 -12.84 -13.43
C GLY A 540 7.98 -13.20 -14.52
N ILE A 541 7.86 -12.38 -15.58
CA ILE A 541 7.04 -12.70 -16.75
C ILE A 541 7.87 -12.39 -17.99
N HIS A 542 8.08 -13.39 -18.83
CA HIS A 542 8.73 -13.20 -20.12
C HIS A 542 7.75 -12.61 -21.13
N ALA A 543 8.22 -11.69 -21.98
CA ALA A 543 7.47 -11.26 -23.14
C ALA A 543 7.25 -12.46 -24.07
N SER A 544 6.05 -12.59 -24.63
CA SER A 544 5.77 -13.55 -25.69
C SER A 544 6.60 -13.18 -26.93
N GLN A 545 7.44 -14.10 -27.38
CA GLN A 545 8.28 -13.95 -28.58
C GLN A 545 7.46 -13.82 -29.86
#